data_AF-A0A377TX10-F1
#
_entry.id   AF-A0A377TX10-F1
#
_cell.length_a   1.000
_cell.length_b   1.000
_cell.length_c   1.000
_cell.angle_alpha   90.00
_cell.angle_beta   90.00
_cell.angle_gamma   90.00
#
_symmetry.space_group_name_H-M   'P 1'
#
loop_
_entity.id
_entity.type
_entity.pdbx_description
1 polymer ?
#
loop_
_entity_poly.entity_id
_entity_poly.type
_entity_poly.pdbx_seq_one_letter_code
_entity_poly.pdbx_strand_id
1 'polypeptide(L)'
;MAVRGIEEAYRTGRGKVYIRARAEVEVDAKSGRETIIVHEIPYQVNKARLIEKIAELVKEKRVEGISALRDESDKDGMRIVIEVKRDAVGEVVLNNLYSQTQLQVSFGINMVALHHGQPKIMNLKDIIAAFVRHRREVVTRRTIFELRKARDRAHILEALAVALPTSTRLSN
;
A
#
# COMPACT_ATOMS: atom_id res chain seq x y z
N MET A 1 -11.50 -6.80 17.49
CA MET A 1 -10.26 -6.09 17.91
C MET A 1 -9.62 -5.27 16.79
N ALA A 2 -9.42 -5.82 15.59
CA ALA A 2 -8.77 -5.10 14.48
C ALA A 2 -9.47 -3.78 14.06
N VAL A 3 -10.81 -3.78 13.99
CA VAL A 3 -11.59 -2.60 13.57
C VAL A 3 -11.43 -1.40 14.51
N ARG A 4 -11.33 -1.65 15.82
CA ARG A 4 -11.13 -0.59 16.82
C ARG A 4 -9.79 0.10 16.67
N GLY A 5 -8.74 -0.66 16.33
CA GLY A 5 -7.39 -0.10 16.10
C GLY A 5 -7.33 0.83 14.89
N ILE A 6 -8.14 0.56 13.86
CA ILE A 6 -8.28 1.41 12.66
C ILE A 6 -9.03 2.70 13.01
N GLU A 7 -10.16 2.58 13.71
CA GLU A 7 -10.96 3.73 14.13
C GLU A 7 -10.15 4.66 15.05
N GLU A 8 -9.44 4.09 16.02
CA GLU A 8 -8.57 4.84 16.93
C GLU A 8 -7.43 5.54 16.19
N ALA A 9 -6.82 4.86 15.21
CA ALA A 9 -5.81 5.46 14.35
C ALA A 9 -6.36 6.67 13.59
N TYR A 10 -7.54 6.55 12.97
CA TYR A 10 -8.14 7.66 12.22
C TYR A 10 -8.57 8.81 13.11
N ARG A 11 -8.99 8.54 14.35
CA ARG A 11 -9.42 9.56 15.31
C ARG A 11 -8.26 10.29 15.99
N THR A 12 -7.21 9.56 16.39
CA THR A 12 -6.14 10.11 17.24
C THR A 12 -4.81 10.30 16.51
N GLY A 13 -4.64 9.70 15.33
CA GLY A 13 -3.37 9.65 14.62
C GLY A 13 -2.50 8.44 15.00
N ARG A 14 -2.87 7.67 16.04
CA ARG A 14 -2.11 6.51 16.51
C ARG A 14 -3.02 5.30 16.67
N GLY A 15 -2.55 4.14 16.25
CA GLY A 15 -3.28 2.89 16.46
C GLY A 15 -2.47 1.68 16.06
N LYS A 16 -2.98 0.49 16.37
CA LYS A 16 -2.33 -0.78 16.05
C LYS A 16 -3.30 -1.68 15.30
N VAL A 17 -2.84 -2.22 14.18
CA VAL A 17 -3.61 -3.14 13.35
C VAL A 17 -2.79 -4.41 13.13
N TYR A 18 -3.45 -5.55 13.06
CA TYR A 18 -2.81 -6.81 12.69
C TYR A 18 -3.13 -7.10 11.23
N ILE A 19 -2.09 -7.35 10.43
CA ILE A 19 -2.19 -7.76 9.03
C ILE A 19 -1.86 -9.24 8.98
N ARG A 20 -2.70 -10.03 8.32
CA ARG A 20 -2.56 -11.47 8.21
C ARG A 20 -2.49 -11.87 6.73
N ALA A 21 -1.60 -12.80 6.42
CA ALA A 21 -1.49 -13.46 5.14
C ALA A 21 -2.75 -14.27 4.81
N ARG A 22 -3.15 -14.27 3.54
CA ARG A 22 -4.21 -15.16 3.06
C ARG A 22 -3.62 -16.53 2.78
N ALA A 23 -3.99 -17.49 3.61
CA ALA A 23 -3.58 -18.89 3.47
C ALA A 23 -4.80 -19.81 3.61
N GLU A 24 -4.74 -20.94 2.93
CA GLU A 24 -5.76 -21.99 2.99
C GLU A 24 -5.11 -23.35 3.21
N VAL A 25 -5.86 -24.27 3.80
CA VAL A 25 -5.46 -25.67 3.98
C VAL A 25 -6.22 -26.47 2.95
N GLU A 26 -5.50 -27.03 1.97
CA GLU A 26 -6.04 -28.00 1.02
C GLU A 26 -5.76 -29.42 1.50
N VAL A 27 -6.75 -30.30 1.40
CA VAL A 27 -6.60 -31.72 1.68
C VAL A 27 -6.58 -32.47 0.36
N ASP A 28 -5.49 -33.18 0.08
CA ASP A 28 -5.39 -34.00 -1.11
C ASP A 28 -6.28 -35.24 -0.97
N ALA A 29 -7.30 -35.34 -1.82
CA ALA A 29 -8.28 -36.42 -1.81
C ALA A 29 -7.68 -37.82 -2.09
N LYS A 30 -6.50 -37.90 -2.70
CA LYS A 30 -5.86 -39.19 -3.04
C LYS A 30 -4.85 -39.65 -1.99
N SER A 31 -4.11 -38.72 -1.40
CA SER A 31 -3.01 -39.04 -0.48
C SER A 31 -3.35 -38.80 0.99
N GLY A 32 -4.46 -38.11 1.27
CA GLY A 32 -4.87 -37.68 2.60
C GLY A 32 -3.89 -36.71 3.25
N ARG A 33 -2.97 -36.12 2.48
CA ARG A 33 -2.00 -35.14 2.99
C ARG A 33 -2.60 -33.75 2.95
N GLU A 34 -2.41 -33.03 4.04
CA GLU A 34 -2.78 -31.63 4.12
C GLU A 34 -1.63 -30.76 3.60
N THR A 35 -1.99 -29.72 2.85
CA THR A 35 -1.05 -28.78 2.26
C THR A 35 -1.55 -27.38 2.53
N ILE A 36 -0.68 -26.54 3.09
CA ILE A 36 -1.00 -25.13 3.32
C ILE A 36 -0.53 -24.35 2.10
N ILE A 37 -1.43 -23.60 1.49
CA ILE A 37 -1.15 -22.72 0.36
C ILE A 37 -1.29 -21.27 0.82
N VAL A 38 -0.23 -20.49 0.62
CA VAL A 38 -0.23 -19.05 0.89
C VAL A 38 -0.33 -18.30 -0.43
N HIS A 39 -1.41 -17.54 -0.58
CA HIS A 39 -1.71 -16.72 -1.76
C HIS A 39 -1.13 -15.31 -1.66
N GLU A 40 -1.18 -14.73 -0.46
CA GLU A 40 -0.82 -13.33 -0.24
C GLU A 40 -0.04 -13.17 1.06
N ILE A 41 0.98 -12.32 1.06
CA ILE A 41 1.81 -12.01 2.23
C ILE A 41 1.54 -10.57 2.69
N PRO A 42 1.79 -10.27 3.98
CA PRO A 42 1.57 -8.92 4.50
C PRO A 42 2.45 -7.86 3.82
N TYR A 43 2.00 -6.61 3.87
CA TYR A 43 2.73 -5.46 3.34
C TYR A 43 4.14 -5.35 3.94
N GLN A 44 5.12 -4.99 3.10
CA GLN A 44 6.55 -4.88 3.45
C GLN A 44 7.24 -6.17 3.91
N VAL A 45 6.63 -7.34 3.73
CA VAL A 45 7.28 -8.63 3.99
C VAL A 45 8.04 -9.10 2.74
N ASN A 46 9.30 -9.50 2.93
CA ASN A 46 10.09 -10.10 1.86
C ASN A 46 9.88 -11.61 1.83
N LYS A 47 9.45 -12.14 0.67
CA LYS A 47 9.18 -13.57 0.47
C LYS A 47 10.38 -14.46 0.80
N ALA A 48 11.57 -14.13 0.29
CA ALA A 48 12.76 -14.96 0.49
C ALA A 48 13.14 -15.05 1.98
N ARG A 49 13.08 -13.92 2.70
CA ARG A 49 13.34 -13.89 4.15
C ARG A 49 12.28 -14.65 4.95
N LEU A 50 11.02 -14.59 4.52
CA LEU A 50 9.95 -15.36 5.16
C LEU A 50 10.20 -16.87 5.02
N ILE A 51 10.56 -17.32 3.81
CA ILE A 51 10.86 -18.73 3.53
C ILE A 51 12.07 -19.20 4.34
N GLU A 52 13.16 -18.43 4.34
CA GLU A 52 14.36 -18.72 5.13
C GLU A 52 14.04 -18.83 6.62
N LYS A 53 13.21 -17.91 7.14
CA LYS A 53 12.82 -17.93 8.55
C LYS A 53 11.96 -19.15 8.89
N ILE A 54 11.07 -19.57 8.01
CA ILE A 54 10.28 -20.79 8.20
C ILE A 54 11.20 -22.01 8.20
N ALA A 55 12.16 -22.09 7.28
CA ALA A 55 13.13 -23.18 7.23
C ALA A 55 13.99 -23.26 8.50
N GLU A 56 14.41 -22.11 9.04
CA GLU A 56 15.12 -22.01 10.32
C GLU A 56 14.25 -22.53 11.49
N LEU A 57 13.00 -22.08 11.59
CA LEU A 57 12.07 -22.52 12.65
C LEU A 57 11.77 -24.02 12.61
N VAL A 58 11.73 -24.61 11.42
CA VAL A 58 11.59 -26.07 11.23
C VAL A 58 12.87 -26.79 11.68
N LYS A 59 14.05 -26.26 11.35
CA LYS A 59 15.35 -26.84 11.74
C LYS A 59 15.55 -26.79 13.26
N GLU A 60 15.14 -25.70 13.91
CA GLU A 60 15.19 -25.54 15.37
C GLU A 60 14.10 -26.33 16.12
N LYS A 61 13.22 -27.06 15.40
CA LYS A 61 12.04 -27.77 15.95
C LYS A 61 11.11 -26.86 16.75
N ARG A 62 11.06 -25.55 16.46
CA ARG A 62 10.12 -24.61 17.07
C ARG A 62 8.73 -24.68 16.45
N VAL A 63 8.67 -25.05 15.18
CA VAL A 63 7.44 -25.36 14.46
C VAL A 63 7.52 -26.81 14.00
N GLU A 64 6.66 -27.64 14.56
CA GLU A 64 6.52 -29.05 14.18
C GLU A 64 5.41 -29.22 13.13
N GLY A 65 5.39 -30.37 12.46
CA GLY A 65 4.35 -30.71 11.50
C GLY A 65 4.59 -30.25 10.07
N ILE A 66 5.72 -29.61 9.76
CA ILE A 66 6.10 -29.28 8.38
C ILE A 66 7.01 -30.37 7.82
N SER A 67 6.66 -30.90 6.65
CA SER A 67 7.42 -31.93 5.93
C SER A 67 8.36 -31.32 4.90
N ALA A 68 7.83 -30.46 4.03
CA ALA A 68 8.58 -29.80 2.98
C ALA A 68 7.99 -28.40 2.71
N LEU A 69 8.82 -27.50 2.19
CA LEU A 69 8.42 -26.16 1.78
C LEU A 69 8.88 -25.94 0.35
N ARG A 70 7.96 -25.49 -0.51
CA ARG A 70 8.19 -25.23 -1.94
C ARG A 70 7.64 -23.86 -2.31
N ASP A 71 8.36 -23.17 -3.18
CA ASP A 71 7.94 -21.89 -3.75
C ASP A 71 7.52 -22.14 -5.21
N GLU A 72 6.22 -22.08 -5.47
CA GLU A 72 5.60 -22.24 -6.80
C GLU A 72 5.15 -20.88 -7.34
N SER A 73 5.80 -19.79 -6.93
CA SER A 73 5.47 -18.46 -7.42
C SER A 73 5.88 -18.29 -8.88
N ASP A 74 4.89 -18.01 -9.73
CA ASP A 74 5.07 -17.71 -11.14
C ASP A 74 4.69 -16.24 -11.45
N LYS A 75 4.66 -15.89 -12.74
CA LYS A 75 4.24 -14.55 -13.19
C LYS A 75 2.76 -14.26 -12.91
N ASP A 76 1.93 -15.30 -12.82
CA ASP A 76 0.48 -15.18 -12.63
C ASP A 76 0.07 -14.99 -11.16
N GLY A 77 0.97 -15.27 -10.22
CA GLY A 77 0.69 -15.12 -8.80
C GLY A 77 1.75 -15.72 -7.90
N MET A 78 1.75 -15.27 -6.65
CA MET A 78 2.59 -15.85 -5.61
C MET A 78 1.88 -17.07 -5.03
N ARG A 79 2.59 -18.19 -4.93
CA ARG A 79 2.08 -19.43 -4.35
C ARG A 79 3.19 -20.09 -3.54
N ILE A 80 3.05 -20.07 -2.22
CA ILE A 80 3.97 -20.78 -1.32
C ILE A 80 3.25 -22.03 -0.83
N VAL A 81 3.86 -23.18 -1.06
CA VAL A 81 3.31 -24.49 -0.73
C VAL A 81 4.07 -25.06 0.45
N ILE A 82 3.35 -25.38 1.51
CA ILE A 82 3.90 -25.97 2.73
C ILE A 82 3.21 -27.32 2.94
N GLU A 83 3.96 -28.40 2.75
CA GLU A 83 3.46 -29.76 2.97
C GLU A 83 3.45 -30.06 4.47
N VAL A 84 2.29 -30.50 4.97
CA VAL A 84 2.11 -30.89 6.37
C VAL A 84 2.43 -32.39 6.53
N LYS A 85 3.01 -32.77 7.67
CA LYS A 85 3.21 -34.18 8.03
C LYS A 85 1.87 -34.86 8.30
N ARG A 86 1.78 -36.17 8.02
CA ARG A 86 0.56 -36.97 8.24
C ARG A 86 0.06 -36.98 9.69
N ASP A 87 0.98 -36.82 10.64
CA ASP A 87 0.67 -36.89 12.07
C ASP A 87 0.27 -35.52 12.66
N ALA A 88 0.25 -34.46 11.83
CA ALA A 88 -0.02 -33.09 12.26
C ALA A 88 -1.29 -32.54 11.61
N VAL A 89 -2.01 -31.73 12.38
CA VAL A 89 -3.20 -31.02 11.90
C VAL A 89 -2.76 -29.69 11.29
N GLY A 90 -3.05 -29.47 10.01
CA GLY A 90 -2.65 -28.31 9.22
C GLY A 90 -3.16 -27.00 9.78
N GLU A 91 -4.36 -26.97 10.38
CA GLU A 91 -4.87 -25.78 11.08
C GLU A 91 -4.01 -25.38 12.28
N VAL A 92 -3.50 -26.35 13.04
CA VAL A 92 -2.63 -26.09 14.20
C VAL A 92 -1.28 -25.59 13.73
N VAL A 93 -0.72 -26.20 12.68
CA VAL A 93 0.53 -25.76 12.06
C VAL A 93 0.37 -24.33 11.51
N LEU A 94 -0.74 -24.03 10.84
CA LEU A 94 -1.03 -22.69 10.31
C LEU A 94 -1.15 -21.64 11.42
N ASN A 95 -1.82 -21.95 12.52
CA ASN A 95 -1.92 -21.05 13.68
C ASN A 95 -0.56 -20.81 14.36
N ASN A 96 0.29 -21.84 14.44
CA ASN A 96 1.65 -21.71 14.93
C ASN A 96 2.50 -20.84 13.98
N LEU A 97 2.36 -21.04 12.68
CA LEU A 97 3.01 -20.22 11.66
C LEU A 97 2.57 -18.76 11.78
N TYR A 98 1.28 -18.46 11.95
CA TYR A 98 0.82 -17.08 12.20
C TYR A 98 1.43 -16.46 13.45
N SER A 99 1.66 -17.24 14.50
CA SER A 99 2.17 -16.71 15.78
C SER A 99 3.68 -16.47 15.76
N GLN A 100 4.44 -17.27 15.01
CA GLN A 100 5.91 -17.26 15.05
C GLN A 100 6.57 -16.64 13.80
N THR A 101 5.82 -16.45 12.71
CA THR A 101 6.36 -15.92 11.44
C THR A 101 5.77 -14.57 11.09
N GLN A 102 6.33 -13.93 10.06
CA GLN A 102 5.82 -12.68 9.50
C GLN A 102 4.55 -12.85 8.64
N LEU A 103 3.90 -14.03 8.68
CA LEU A 103 2.57 -14.21 8.11
C LEU A 103 1.50 -13.40 8.87
N GLN A 104 1.75 -13.09 10.15
CA GLN A 104 0.96 -12.11 10.89
C GLN A 104 1.89 -11.04 11.46
N VAL A 105 1.69 -9.79 11.04
CA VAL A 105 2.49 -8.65 11.50
C VAL A 105 1.59 -7.61 12.13
N SER A 106 2.08 -6.94 13.16
CA SER A 106 1.40 -5.76 13.69
C SER A 106 1.91 -4.51 12.98
N PHE A 107 1.01 -3.79 12.33
CA PHE A 107 1.27 -2.48 11.77
C PHE A 107 0.92 -1.41 12.80
N GLY A 108 1.93 -0.68 13.28
CA GLY A 108 1.75 0.49 14.13
C GLY A 108 1.48 1.72 13.27
N ILE A 109 0.25 2.22 13.29
CA ILE A 109 -0.13 3.45 12.58
C ILE A 109 0.33 4.63 13.42
N ASN A 110 1.15 5.51 12.84
CA ASN A 110 1.56 6.78 13.44
C ASN A 110 1.53 7.88 12.38
N MET A 111 0.48 8.70 12.39
CA MET A 111 0.24 9.76 11.41
C MET A 111 0.90 11.08 11.84
N VAL A 112 2.22 11.15 11.67
CA VAL A 112 3.00 12.36 11.90
C VAL A 112 3.37 12.99 10.55
N ALA A 113 3.07 14.28 10.39
CA ALA A 113 3.44 15.04 9.22
C ALA A 113 3.83 16.47 9.59
N LEU A 114 4.46 17.17 8.64
CA LEU A 114 4.76 18.59 8.78
C LEU A 114 3.52 19.41 8.44
N HIS A 115 3.05 20.21 9.39
CA HIS A 115 2.03 21.22 9.15
C HIS A 115 2.63 22.60 9.44
N HIS A 116 2.76 23.43 8.40
CA HIS A 116 3.43 24.73 8.47
C HIS A 116 4.85 24.67 9.04
N GLY A 117 5.64 23.66 8.63
CA GLY A 117 7.05 23.51 9.03
C GLY A 117 7.26 22.88 10.41
N GLN A 118 6.20 22.53 11.13
CA GLN A 118 6.30 21.87 12.44
C GLN A 118 5.75 20.43 12.38
N PRO A 119 6.44 19.45 13.00
CA PRO A 119 5.93 18.09 13.09
C PRO A 119 4.72 18.04 14.02
N LYS A 120 3.59 17.58 13.50
CA LYS A 120 2.35 17.40 14.29
C LYS A 120 1.78 16.02 14.02
N ILE A 121 1.21 15.45 15.08
CA ILE A 121 0.33 14.29 14.96
C ILE A 121 -1.00 14.82 14.42
N MET A 122 -1.46 14.26 13.31
CA MET A 122 -2.70 14.70 12.66
C MET A 122 -3.66 13.52 12.55
N ASN A 123 -4.95 13.78 12.78
CA ASN A 123 -5.98 12.80 12.52
C ASN A 123 -6.31 12.76 11.01
N LEU A 124 -7.16 11.81 10.60
CA LEU A 124 -7.52 11.66 9.19
C LEU A 124 -8.24 12.90 8.63
N LYS A 125 -9.10 13.55 9.44
CA LYS A 125 -9.85 14.74 9.04
C LYS A 125 -8.92 15.93 8.77
N ASP A 126 -7.90 16.11 9.61
CA ASP A 126 -6.91 17.18 9.49
C ASP A 126 -6.08 17.02 8.21
N ILE A 127 -5.67 15.80 7.89
CA ILE A 127 -4.96 15.47 6.65
C ILE A 127 -5.83 15.81 5.43
N ILE A 128 -7.10 15.38 5.43
CA ILE A 128 -8.03 15.66 4.32
C ILE A 128 -8.27 17.17 4.19
N ALA A 129 -8.47 17.88 5.30
CA ALA A 129 -8.66 19.33 5.30
C ALA A 129 -7.43 20.07 4.75
N ALA A 130 -6.22 19.64 5.13
CA ALA A 130 -4.97 20.19 4.62
C ALA A 130 -4.83 19.93 3.11
N PHE A 131 -5.15 18.73 2.64
CA PHE A 131 -5.13 18.37 1.22
C PHE A 131 -6.11 19.23 0.39
N VAL A 132 -7.35 19.39 0.87
CA VAL A 132 -8.36 20.23 0.19
C VAL A 132 -7.92 21.70 0.15
N ARG A 133 -7.36 22.21 1.25
CA ARG A 133 -6.81 23.58 1.30
C ARG A 133 -5.69 23.76 0.27
N HIS A 134 -4.76 22.81 0.20
CA HIS A 134 -3.68 22.83 -0.77
C HIS A 134 -4.21 22.80 -2.21
N ARG A 135 -5.21 21.94 -2.50
CA ARG A 135 -5.84 21.89 -3.83
C ARG A 135 -6.51 23.22 -4.21
N ARG A 136 -7.18 23.91 -3.28
CA ARG A 136 -7.77 25.23 -3.54
C ARG A 136 -6.71 26.27 -3.88
N GLU A 137 -5.59 26.28 -3.15
CA GLU A 137 -4.47 27.17 -3.40
C GLU A 137 -3.83 26.92 -4.77
N VAL A 138 -3.57 25.66 -5.12
CA VAL A 138 -3.00 25.26 -6.42
C VAL A 138 -3.91 25.69 -7.57
N VAL A 139 -5.23 25.43 -7.46
CA VAL A 139 -6.19 25.82 -8.49
C VAL A 139 -6.23 27.34 -8.64
N THR A 140 -6.29 28.08 -7.53
CA THR A 140 -6.31 29.55 -7.57
C THR A 140 -5.06 30.12 -8.24
N ARG A 141 -3.88 29.62 -7.87
CA ARG A 141 -2.60 30.03 -8.50
C ARG A 141 -2.57 29.72 -9.98
N ARG A 142 -3.04 28.54 -10.38
CA ARG A 142 -3.12 28.16 -11.81
C ARG A 142 -4.07 29.08 -12.57
N THR A 143 -5.26 29.35 -12.05
CA THR A 143 -6.23 30.23 -12.72
C THR A 143 -5.71 31.66 -12.86
N ILE A 144 -5.02 32.19 -11.85
CA ILE A 144 -4.39 33.53 -11.93
C ILE A 144 -3.29 33.54 -13.01
N PHE A 145 -2.48 32.48 -13.08
CA PHE A 145 -1.44 32.34 -14.09
C PHE A 145 -2.03 32.27 -15.51
N GLU A 146 -3.06 31.45 -15.71
CA GLU A 146 -3.75 31.31 -16.99
C GLU A 146 -4.42 32.63 -17.41
N LEU A 147 -5.05 33.35 -16.47
CA LEU A 147 -5.64 34.66 -16.73
C LEU A 147 -4.59 35.68 -17.17
N ARG A 148 -3.43 35.72 -16.50
CA ARG A 148 -2.33 36.62 -16.87
C ARG A 148 -1.81 36.29 -18.26
N LYS A 149 -1.56 35.01 -18.54
CA LYS A 149 -1.10 34.55 -19.86
C LYS A 149 -2.11 34.85 -20.97
N ALA A 150 -3.41 34.72 -20.70
CA ALA A 150 -4.47 35.04 -21.64
C ALA A 150 -4.53 36.56 -21.93
N ARG A 151 -4.37 37.41 -20.90
CA ARG A 151 -4.30 38.87 -21.06
C ARG A 151 -3.08 39.32 -21.86
N ASP A 152 -1.90 38.77 -21.56
CA ASP A 152 -0.68 39.07 -22.31
C ASP A 152 -0.84 38.68 -23.79
N ARG A 153 -1.47 37.54 -24.07
CA ARG A 153 -1.78 37.10 -25.44
C ARG A 153 -2.81 38.00 -26.12
N ALA A 154 -3.86 38.42 -25.42
CA ALA A 154 -4.87 39.33 -25.95
C ALA A 154 -4.26 40.68 -26.33
N HIS A 155 -3.40 41.24 -25.48
CA HIS A 155 -2.72 42.50 -25.76
C HIS A 155 -1.84 42.44 -27.01
N ILE A 156 -1.08 41.35 -27.21
CA ILE A 156 -0.29 41.15 -28.44
C ILE A 156 -1.21 41.05 -29.67
N LEU A 157 -2.35 40.36 -29.56
CA LEU A 157 -3.31 40.23 -30.66
C LEU A 157 -3.97 41.57 -31.01
N GLU A 158 -4.29 42.41 -30.03
CA GLU A 158 -4.83 43.76 -30.25
C GLU A 158 -3.85 44.63 -31.04
N ALA A 159 -2.56 44.62 -30.66
CA ALA A 159 -1.53 45.34 -31.39
C ALA A 159 -1.40 44.85 -32.85
N LEU A 160 -1.45 43.53 -33.06
CA LEU A 160 -1.39 42.93 -34.40
C LEU A 160 -2.63 43.30 -35.24
N ALA A 161 -3.81 43.34 -34.63
CA ALA A 161 -5.07 43.70 -35.28
C ALA A 161 -5.10 45.17 -35.75
N VAL A 162 -4.47 46.09 -35.01
CA VAL A 162 -4.30 47.50 -35.44
C VAL A 162 -3.24 47.64 -36.54
N ALA A 163 -2.17 46.86 -36.48
CA ALA A 163 -1.07 46.93 -37.45
C ALA A 163 -1.46 46.42 -38.86
N LEU A 164 -2.23 45.33 -38.95
CA LEU A 164 -2.64 44.70 -40.21
C LEU A 164 -3.35 45.62 -41.23
N PRO A 165 -4.43 46.36 -40.87
CA PRO A 165 -5.12 47.26 -41.79
C PRO A 165 -4.30 48.52 -42.14
N THR A 166 -3.30 48.87 -41.32
CA THR A 166 -2.41 50.00 -41.58
C THR A 166 -1.31 49.62 -42.58
N SER A 167 -0.83 48.38 -42.54
CA SER A 167 0.10 47.82 -43.53
C SER A 167 -0.49 47.81 -44.94
N THR A 168 -1.76 47.48 -45.12
CA THR A 168 -2.43 47.49 -46.44
C THR A 168 -2.61 48.89 -47.00
N ARG A 169 -2.56 49.92 -46.13
CA ARG A 169 -2.62 51.34 -46.50
C ARG A 169 -1.26 51.95 -46.82
N LEU A 170 -0.17 51.33 -46.35
CA LEU A 170 1.22 51.75 -46.62
C LEU A 170 1.80 51.06 -47.87
N SER A 171 1.14 50.02 -48.38
CA SER A 171 1.55 49.27 -49.58
C SER A 171 0.88 49.75 -50.88
N ASN A 172 0.05 50.79 -50.83
CA ASN A 172 -0.53 51.51 -51.97
C ASN A 172 -0.07 52.97 -51.93
#